data_AF-A0A7W5Z336-F1
#
_entry.id   AF-A0A7W5Z336-F1
#
_cell.length_a   1.000
_cell.length_b   1.000
_cell.length_c   1.000
_cell.angle_alpha   90.00
_cell.angle_beta   90.00
_cell.angle_gamma   90.00
#
_symmetry.space_group_name_H-M   'P 1'
#
loop_
_entity.id
_entity.type
_entity.pdbx_description
1 polymer ?
#
loop_
_entity_poly.entity_id
_entity_poly.type
_entity_poly.pdbx_seq_one_letter_code
_entity_poly.pdbx_strand_id
1 'polypeptide(L)'
;MFLDEDVRATPETLHILLQHEQLGLHVVVPAGSSPDAPLAALVHLGRSGLDRIAALDRLLRYLHGYKVPPDQRMTAQQRRRLKAMLRAVDAREHNASQREIARVLFGVERIASEHWKTSPLRDAVSDLLKDGAAMIAGDYRRLLRFRRRQ
;
A
#
# COMPACT_ATOMS: atom_id res chain seq x y z
N MET A 1 10.76 1.30 22.98
CA MET A 1 9.59 0.46 23.31
C MET A 1 8.99 0.04 21.96
N PHE A 2 9.33 -1.16 21.51
CA PHE A 2 9.05 -1.68 20.17
C PHE A 2 7.59 -2.18 20.15
N LEU A 3 6.70 -1.48 19.45
CA LEU A 3 5.30 -1.89 19.32
C LEU A 3 5.12 -2.55 17.94
N ASP A 4 4.75 -3.83 17.95
CA ASP A 4 4.46 -4.75 16.84
C ASP A 4 5.58 -4.99 15.81
N GLU A 5 6.48 -5.90 16.17
CA GLU A 5 7.32 -6.63 15.21
C GLU A 5 6.68 -8.01 14.94
N ASP A 6 6.15 -8.22 13.72
CA ASP A 6 5.76 -9.57 13.27
C ASP A 6 7.01 -10.26 12.71
N VAL A 7 7.48 -11.28 13.42
CA VAL A 7 8.69 -12.03 13.09
C VAL A 7 8.28 -13.41 12.55
N ARG A 8 8.66 -13.70 11.31
CA ARG A 8 8.45 -15.00 10.66
C ARG A 8 9.78 -15.62 10.28
N ALA A 9 10.04 -16.85 10.74
CA ALA A 9 11.25 -17.58 10.40
C ALA A 9 10.98 -18.61 9.29
N THR A 10 11.90 -18.70 8.35
CA THR A 10 12.09 -19.86 7.47
C THR A 10 13.44 -20.53 7.84
N PRO A 11 13.72 -21.76 7.36
CA PRO A 11 15.00 -22.43 7.64
C PRO A 11 16.25 -21.62 7.21
N GLU A 12 16.11 -20.74 6.22
CA GLU A 12 17.23 -20.02 5.60
C GLU A 12 17.23 -18.52 5.94
N THR A 13 16.05 -17.96 6.26
CA THR A 13 15.87 -16.51 6.45
C THR A 13 14.91 -16.19 7.59
N LEU A 14 15.22 -15.12 8.31
CA LEU A 14 14.34 -14.48 9.27
C LEU A 14 13.72 -13.23 8.63
N HIS A 15 12.40 -13.19 8.57
CA HIS A 15 11.61 -12.07 8.08
C HIS A 15 11.11 -11.25 9.27
N ILE A 16 11.45 -9.98 9.30
CA ILE A 16 11.06 -9.05 10.36
C ILE A 16 10.23 -7.95 9.71
N LEU A 17 8.96 -7.83 10.12
CA LEU A 17 8.11 -6.73 9.73
C LEU A 17 8.13 -5.67 10.82
N LEU A 18 8.87 -4.59 10.58
CA LEU A 18 8.90 -3.42 11.44
C LEU A 18 7.68 -2.55 11.12
N GLN A 19 6.70 -2.54 12.02
CA GLN A 19 5.58 -1.62 11.95
C GLN A 19 5.74 -0.52 13.00
N HIS A 20 5.69 0.73 12.54
CA HIS A 20 5.58 1.92 13.37
C HIS A 20 4.63 2.87 12.65
N GLU A 21 4.03 3.85 13.34
CA GLU A 21 2.97 4.72 12.80
C GLU A 21 3.22 5.27 11.37
N GLN A 22 4.50 5.46 11.00
CA GLN A 22 4.93 5.95 9.69
C GLN A 22 5.87 5.00 8.95
N LEU A 23 6.14 3.81 9.48
CA LEU A 23 7.09 2.82 8.97
C LEU A 23 6.41 1.46 8.80
N GLY A 24 6.40 0.94 7.58
CA GLY A 24 6.16 -0.47 7.31
C GLY A 24 7.36 -0.98 6.53
N LEU A 25 8.35 -1.54 7.22
CA LEU A 25 9.54 -2.09 6.58
C LEU A 25 9.59 -3.59 6.79
N HIS A 26 9.85 -4.30 5.70
CA HIS A 26 10.16 -5.71 5.73
C HIS A 26 11.67 -5.87 5.60
N VAL A 27 12.29 -6.34 6.68
CA VAL A 27 13.71 -6.65 6.77
C VAL A 27 13.86 -8.16 6.68
N VAL A 28 14.79 -8.63 5.86
CA VAL A 28 15.12 -10.06 5.75
C VAL A 28 16.57 -10.22 6.14
N VAL A 29 16.83 -11.04 7.15
CA VAL A 29 18.18 -11.36 7.63
C VAL A 29 18.41 -12.87 7.52
N PRO A 30 19.66 -13.35 7.37
CA PRO A 30 19.95 -14.78 7.38
C PRO A 30 19.48 -15.46 8.68
N ALA A 31 18.98 -16.69 8.59
CA ALA A 31 18.64 -17.47 9.77
C ALA A 31 19.89 -17.70 10.66
N GLY A 32 19.71 -17.61 11.98
CA GLY A 32 20.82 -17.74 12.94
C GLY A 32 21.67 -16.49 13.15
N SER A 33 21.28 -15.34 12.59
CA SER A 33 21.92 -14.06 12.90
C SER A 33 21.77 -13.72 14.39
N SER A 34 22.88 -13.45 15.08
CA SER A 34 22.83 -12.96 16.47
C SER A 34 22.21 -11.55 16.49
N PRO A 35 21.34 -11.22 17.47
CA PRO A 35 20.77 -9.88 17.64
C PRO A 35 21.83 -8.76 17.72
N ASP A 36 23.02 -9.11 18.25
CA ASP A 36 24.13 -8.17 18.46
C ASP A 36 25.14 -8.16 17.32
N ALA A 37 24.96 -9.01 16.29
CA ALA A 37 25.86 -9.02 15.15
C ALA A 37 25.66 -7.76 14.29
N PRO A 38 26.76 -7.11 13.84
CA PRO A 38 26.64 -5.96 12.95
C PRO A 38 25.97 -6.40 11.64
N LEU A 39 24.89 -5.71 11.26
CA LEU A 39 24.15 -5.97 10.02
C LEU A 39 24.60 -5.00 8.93
N ALA A 40 24.84 -5.53 7.73
CA ALA A 40 25.10 -4.75 6.52
C ALA A 40 24.02 -5.02 5.47
N ALA A 41 23.61 -3.98 4.75
CA ALA A 41 22.64 -4.09 3.66
C ALA A 41 23.32 -3.94 2.30
N LEU A 42 23.16 -4.94 1.42
CA LEU A 42 23.65 -4.89 0.04
C LEU A 42 22.55 -4.37 -0.90
N VAL A 43 22.86 -3.29 -1.64
CA VAL A 43 21.97 -2.72 -2.65
C VAL A 43 22.51 -2.99 -4.04
N HIS A 44 21.74 -3.74 -4.82
CA HIS A 44 22.03 -3.96 -6.23
C HIS A 44 21.79 -2.68 -7.04
N LEU A 45 22.69 -2.33 -7.96
CA LEU A 45 22.60 -1.17 -8.85
C LEU A 45 21.57 -1.36 -10.00
N GLY A 46 20.61 -2.27 -9.84
CA GLY A 46 19.54 -2.50 -10.80
C GLY A 46 18.41 -1.48 -10.68
N ARG A 47 17.35 -1.66 -11.49
CA ARG A 47 16.20 -0.74 -11.52
C ARG A 47 15.57 -0.51 -10.15
N SER A 48 15.62 -1.48 -9.25
CA SER A 48 15.08 -1.42 -7.88
C SER A 48 16.04 -0.85 -6.83
N GLY A 49 17.26 -0.44 -7.20
CA GLY A 49 18.25 0.09 -6.28
C GLY A 49 17.75 1.31 -5.51
N LEU A 50 17.08 2.26 -6.19
CA LEU A 50 16.50 3.44 -5.56
C LEU A 50 15.37 3.09 -4.58
N ASP A 51 14.54 2.07 -4.89
CA ASP A 51 13.50 1.59 -3.97
C ASP A 51 14.11 1.09 -2.65
N ARG A 52 15.27 0.41 -2.75
CA ARG A 52 16.02 -0.14 -1.62
C ARG A 52 16.75 0.94 -0.83
N ILE A 53 17.37 1.92 -1.51
CA ILE A 53 18.03 3.06 -0.85
C ILE A 53 17.01 3.85 -0.03
N ALA A 54 15.84 4.15 -0.59
CA ALA A 54 14.79 4.85 0.14
C ALA A 54 14.29 4.04 1.35
N ALA A 55 14.19 2.71 1.23
CA ALA A 55 13.84 1.85 2.36
C ALA A 55 14.94 1.84 3.45
N LEU A 56 16.22 1.82 3.05
CA LEU A 56 17.36 1.85 3.97
C LEU A 56 17.52 3.19 4.68
N ASP A 57 17.35 4.32 3.98
CA ASP A 57 17.34 5.66 4.62
C ASP A 57 16.26 5.72 5.72
N ARG A 58 15.05 5.21 5.44
CA ARG A 58 13.96 5.12 6.43
C ARG A 58 14.32 4.20 7.59
N LEU A 59 14.95 3.05 7.32
CA LEU A 59 15.39 2.11 8.36
C LEU A 59 16.44 2.73 9.28
N LEU A 60 17.49 3.33 8.70
CA LEU A 60 18.57 3.95 9.48
C LEU A 60 18.05 5.12 10.31
N ARG A 61 17.16 5.95 9.76
CA ARG A 61 16.51 7.01 10.52
C ARG A 61 15.74 6.46 11.72
N TYR A 62 14.97 5.39 11.52
CA TYR A 62 14.24 4.74 12.60
C TYR A 62 15.18 4.19 13.68
N LEU A 63 16.21 3.42 13.29
CA LEU A 63 17.16 2.81 14.23
C LEU A 63 17.93 3.83 15.07
N HIS A 64 18.20 5.01 14.51
CA HIS A 64 18.91 6.10 15.20
C HIS A 64 17.98 7.16 15.82
N GLY A 65 16.66 6.92 15.86
CA GLY A 65 15.71 7.84 16.50
C GLY A 65 15.47 9.15 15.76
N TYR A 66 15.85 9.24 14.48
CA TYR A 66 15.55 10.39 13.64
C TYR A 66 14.10 10.36 13.12
N LYS A 67 13.60 11.53 12.72
CA LYS A 67 12.32 11.64 12.02
C LYS A 67 12.35 10.82 10.73
N VAL A 68 11.43 9.86 10.63
CA VAL A 68 11.24 9.01 9.45
C VAL A 68 10.37 9.75 8.43
N PRO A 69 10.80 9.89 7.16
CA PRO A 69 9.96 10.49 6.12
C PRO A 69 8.74 9.61 5.79
N PRO A 70 7.64 10.14 5.24
CA PRO A 70 6.51 9.32 4.80
C PRO A 70 6.85 8.46 3.57
N ASP A 71 6.13 7.35 3.36
CA ASP A 71 6.35 6.50 2.17
C ASP A 71 5.80 7.24 0.94
N GLN A 72 6.72 7.57 0.03
CA GLN A 72 6.45 8.37 -1.17
C GLN A 72 6.02 7.52 -2.37
N ARG A 73 5.93 6.18 -2.26
CA ARG A 73 5.48 5.32 -3.36
C ARG A 73 4.05 5.63 -3.79
N MET A 74 3.25 6.20 -2.88
CA MET A 74 1.84 6.54 -3.12
C MET A 74 1.49 7.90 -2.55
N THR A 75 0.83 8.74 -3.36
CA THR A 75 0.26 9.99 -2.88
C THR A 75 -0.98 9.74 -2.01
N ALA A 76 -1.34 10.73 -1.19
CA ALA A 76 -2.58 10.67 -0.41
C ALA A 76 -3.84 10.51 -1.28
N GLN A 77 -3.83 11.08 -2.49
CA GLN A 77 -4.93 10.93 -3.46
C GLN A 77 -5.01 9.49 -3.99
N GLN A 78 -3.87 8.89 -4.37
CA GLN A 78 -3.82 7.50 -4.82
C GLN A 78 -4.28 6.55 -3.72
N ARG A 79 -3.83 6.77 -2.48
CA ARG A 79 -4.26 5.98 -1.31
C ARG A 79 -5.77 6.06 -1.10
N ARG A 80 -6.36 7.26 -1.18
CA ARG A 80 -7.82 7.44 -1.09
C ARG A 80 -8.55 6.69 -2.21
N ARG A 81 -8.06 6.79 -3.45
CA ARG A 81 -8.66 6.08 -4.59
C ARG A 81 -8.59 4.55 -4.42
N LEU A 82 -7.47 4.00 -3.97
CA LEU A 82 -7.34 2.56 -3.71
C LEU A 82 -8.30 2.08 -2.63
N LYS A 83 -8.47 2.85 -1.54
CA LYS A 83 -9.50 2.53 -0.52
C LYS A 83 -10.90 2.53 -1.13
N ALA A 84 -11.22 3.49 -2.00
CA ALA A 84 -12.51 3.53 -2.68
C ALA A 84 -12.71 2.36 -3.66
N MET A 85 -11.66 1.95 -4.38
CA MET A 85 -11.70 0.76 -5.25
C MET A 85 -12.04 -0.49 -4.44
N LEU A 86 -11.32 -0.73 -3.33
CA LEU A 86 -11.56 -1.89 -2.45
C LEU A 86 -13.00 -1.90 -1.92
N ARG A 87 -13.44 -0.78 -1.32
CA ARG A 87 -14.83 -0.65 -0.84
C ARG A 87 -15.87 -0.88 -1.93
N ALA A 88 -15.60 -0.45 -3.16
CA ALA A 88 -16.51 -0.67 -4.28
C ALA A 88 -16.58 -2.16 -4.68
N VAL A 89 -15.43 -2.84 -4.72
CA VAL A 89 -15.39 -4.29 -5.01
C VAL A 89 -16.08 -5.07 -3.89
N ASP A 90 -15.76 -4.80 -2.62
CA ASP A 90 -16.39 -5.48 -1.48
C ASP A 90 -17.92 -5.32 -1.53
N ALA A 91 -18.40 -4.09 -1.80
CA ALA A 91 -19.83 -3.84 -1.93
C ALA A 91 -20.45 -4.57 -3.12
N ARG A 92 -19.72 -4.69 -4.25
CA ARG A 92 -20.18 -5.43 -5.42
C ARG A 92 -20.30 -6.93 -5.13
N GLU A 93 -19.35 -7.50 -4.39
CA GLU A 93 -19.42 -8.91 -3.95
C GLU A 93 -20.65 -9.16 -3.07
N HIS A 94 -21.10 -8.15 -2.34
CA HIS A 94 -22.35 -8.16 -1.57
C HIS A 94 -23.58 -7.68 -2.38
N ASN A 95 -23.53 -7.79 -3.71
CA ASN A 95 -24.61 -7.45 -4.65
C ASN A 95 -25.08 -5.99 -4.63
N ALA A 96 -24.30 -5.05 -4.08
CA ALA A 96 -24.66 -3.64 -4.14
C ALA A 96 -24.67 -3.12 -5.58
N SER A 97 -25.70 -2.33 -5.91
CA SER A 97 -25.78 -1.63 -7.19
C SER A 97 -24.73 -0.52 -7.29
N GLN A 98 -24.39 -0.11 -8.53
CA GLN A 98 -23.49 1.03 -8.73
C GLN A 98 -24.00 2.31 -8.03
N ARG A 99 -25.33 2.48 -7.93
CA ARG A 99 -25.94 3.66 -7.29
C ARG A 99 -25.78 3.61 -5.76
N GLU A 100 -25.92 2.44 -5.15
CA GLU A 100 -25.69 2.28 -3.70
C GLU A 100 -24.21 2.50 -3.36
N ILE A 101 -23.30 1.94 -4.16
CA ILE A 101 -21.86 2.19 -4.04
C ILE A 101 -21.58 3.69 -4.14
N ALA A 102 -22.16 4.38 -5.14
CA ALA A 102 -21.99 5.81 -5.33
C ALA A 102 -22.49 6.62 -4.13
N ARG A 103 -23.63 6.25 -3.51
CA ARG A 103 -24.17 6.94 -2.32
C ARG A 103 -23.20 6.88 -1.14
N VAL A 104 -22.56 5.73 -0.91
CA VAL A 104 -21.60 5.55 0.18
C VAL A 104 -20.29 6.30 -0.11
N LEU A 105 -19.84 6.32 -1.36
CA LEU A 105 -18.56 6.94 -1.73
C LEU A 105 -18.62 8.46 -1.94
N PHE A 106 -19.75 8.98 -2.44
CA PHE A 106 -19.89 10.38 -2.86
C PHE A 106 -20.99 11.16 -2.12
N GLY A 107 -21.77 10.49 -1.26
CA GLY A 107 -22.84 11.09 -0.46
C GLY A 107 -24.24 10.85 -1.05
N VAL A 108 -25.20 10.58 -0.18
CA VAL A 108 -26.60 10.26 -0.57
C VAL A 108 -27.26 11.44 -1.29
N GLU A 109 -27.15 12.64 -0.73
CA GLU A 109 -27.78 13.86 -1.26
C GLU A 109 -27.29 14.17 -2.68
N ARG A 110 -25.96 14.13 -2.88
CA ARG A 110 -25.34 14.35 -4.19
C ARG A 110 -25.82 13.35 -5.24
N ILE A 111 -25.97 12.08 -4.87
CA ILE A 111 -26.47 11.04 -5.80
C ILE A 111 -27.99 11.13 -6.02
N ALA A 112 -28.74 11.73 -5.07
CA ALA A 112 -30.16 11.96 -5.23
C ALA A 112 -30.46 13.07 -6.26
N SER A 113 -29.61 14.11 -6.32
CA SER A 113 -29.77 15.22 -7.28
C SER A 113 -29.33 14.91 -8.71
N GLU A 114 -28.64 13.79 -8.94
CA GLU A 114 -28.04 13.45 -10.23
C GLU A 114 -28.98 12.67 -11.17
N HIS A 115 -28.94 12.99 -12.47
CA HIS A 115 -29.56 12.15 -13.48
C HIS A 115 -28.74 10.87 -13.70
N TRP A 116 -29.03 9.84 -12.89
CA TRP A 116 -28.18 8.66 -12.71
C TRP A 116 -27.71 7.96 -13.99
N LYS A 117 -28.56 7.86 -15.03
CA LYS A 117 -28.20 7.13 -16.26
C LYS A 117 -27.06 7.77 -17.04
N THR A 118 -26.85 9.07 -16.88
CA THR A 118 -25.86 9.88 -17.62
C THR A 118 -24.89 10.58 -16.68
N SER A 119 -24.86 10.18 -15.40
CA SER A 119 -24.06 10.86 -14.38
C SER A 119 -22.59 10.44 -14.46
N PRO A 120 -21.63 11.37 -14.43
CA PRO A 120 -20.21 11.03 -14.36
C PRO A 120 -19.83 10.26 -13.09
N LEU A 121 -20.67 10.31 -12.03
CA LEU A 121 -20.47 9.52 -10.81
C LEU A 121 -20.74 8.04 -11.05
N ARG A 122 -21.61 7.69 -12.00
CA ARG A 122 -21.81 6.29 -12.43
C ARG A 122 -20.55 5.77 -13.09
N ASP A 123 -19.96 6.54 -14.00
CA ASP A 123 -18.72 6.18 -14.69
C ASP A 123 -17.55 6.08 -13.71
N ALA A 124 -17.46 7.01 -12.76
CA ALA A 124 -16.47 6.95 -11.68
C ALA A 124 -16.58 5.66 -10.85
N VAL A 125 -17.80 5.19 -10.51
CA VAL A 125 -17.97 3.88 -9.85
C VAL A 125 -17.58 2.73 -10.76
N SER A 126 -17.92 2.80 -12.05
CA SER A 126 -17.53 1.78 -13.03
C SER A 126 -16.01 1.63 -13.12
N ASP A 127 -15.29 2.76 -13.17
CA ASP A 127 -13.82 2.79 -13.19
C ASP A 127 -13.23 2.27 -11.88
N LEU A 128 -13.80 2.63 -10.73
CA LEU A 128 -13.36 2.10 -9.43
C LEU A 128 -13.50 0.57 -9.36
N LEU A 129 -14.60 0.01 -9.87
CA LEU A 129 -14.83 -1.43 -9.92
C LEU A 129 -13.84 -2.12 -10.85
N LYS A 130 -13.66 -1.58 -12.07
CA LYS A 130 -12.73 -2.11 -13.06
C LYS A 130 -11.30 -2.11 -12.54
N ASP A 131 -10.84 -0.96 -12.03
CA ASP A 131 -9.48 -0.84 -11.51
C ASP A 131 -9.27 -1.64 -10.22
N GLY A 132 -10.29 -1.72 -9.37
CA GLY A 132 -10.27 -2.52 -8.15
C GLY A 132 -10.10 -4.01 -8.46
N ALA A 133 -10.87 -4.52 -9.42
CA ALA A 133 -10.74 -5.90 -9.89
C ALA A 133 -9.33 -6.16 -10.46
N ALA A 134 -8.78 -5.25 -11.27
CA ALA A 134 -7.42 -5.37 -11.78
C ALA A 134 -6.36 -5.37 -10.65
N MET A 135 -6.52 -4.51 -9.64
CA MET A 135 -5.65 -4.47 -8.47
C MET A 135 -5.64 -5.80 -7.73
N ILE A 136 -6.82 -6.38 -7.46
CA ILE A 136 -6.97 -7.68 -6.79
C ILE A 136 -6.37 -8.80 -7.64
N ALA A 137 -6.56 -8.77 -8.97
CA ALA A 137 -6.03 -9.75 -9.91
C ALA A 137 -4.49 -9.74 -10.06
N GLY A 138 -3.78 -8.86 -9.34
CA GLY A 138 -2.31 -8.90 -9.25
C GLY A 138 -1.62 -7.55 -9.46
N ASP A 139 -2.33 -6.52 -9.93
CA ASP A 139 -1.73 -5.20 -10.14
C ASP A 139 -1.31 -4.52 -8.82
N TYR A 140 -1.79 -5.00 -7.67
CA TYR A 140 -1.31 -4.56 -6.35
C TYR A 140 0.22 -4.65 -6.22
N ARG A 141 0.88 -5.57 -6.94
CA ARG A 141 2.35 -5.73 -6.92
C ARG A 141 3.08 -4.47 -7.40
N ARG A 142 2.42 -3.62 -8.21
CA ARG A 142 2.97 -2.34 -8.65
C ARG A 142 3.05 -1.32 -7.51
N LEU A 143 2.23 -1.47 -6.45
CA LEU A 143 2.27 -0.61 -5.26
C LEU A 143 3.52 -0.82 -4.41
N LEU A 144 4.21 -1.96 -4.59
CA LEU A 144 5.44 -2.29 -3.86
C LEU A 144 6.69 -1.59 -4.42
N ARG A 145 6.54 -0.80 -5.48
CA ARG A 145 7.65 -0.16 -6.20
C ARG A 145 7.33 1.32 -6.39
N PHE A 146 8.35 2.17 -6.37
CA PHE A 146 8.20 3.54 -6.83
C PHE A 146 7.71 3.54 -8.28
N ARG A 147 6.67 4.34 -8.55
CA ARG A 147 6.18 4.53 -9.91
C ARG A 147 7.26 5.25 -10.71
N ARG A 148 7.89 4.51 -11.62
CA ARG A 148 8.83 5.09 -12.59
C ARG A 148 7.99 5.67 -13.73
N ARG A 149 8.05 6.98 -13.94
CA ARG A 149 7.66 7.57 -15.22
C ARG A 149 8.80 7.25 -16.18
N GLN A 150 8.49 6.55 -17.27
CA GLN A 150 9.37 6.49 -18.43
C GLN A 150 9.11 7.74 -19.28
#